data_AF-T0YRP9-F1
#
_entry.id   AF-T0YRP9-F1
#
_cell.length_a   1.000
_cell.length_b   1.000
_cell.length_c   1.000
_cell.angle_alpha   90.00
_cell.angle_beta   90.00
_cell.angle_gamma   90.00
#
_symmetry.space_group_name_H-M   'P 1'
#
loop_
_entity.id
_entity.type
_entity.pdbx_description
1 polymer ?
#
loop_
_entity_poly.entity_id
_entity_poly.type
_entity_poly.pdbx_seq_one_letter_code
_entity_poly.pdbx_strand_id
1 'polypeptide(L)'
;QRLDARRCIAYLTIEHKGAIPEELRPLLGNRVFGCDDCQLVCPWNRYARVSTLPDFAPRHGLDAALLCELFAWDETTWSARTEGMALRRAGYTGWLRNLAVALGNAPASAETRAALGARAQHENALVREHVAWALAAQQRQAARGTGQGSNRDAPVV
;
A
#
# COMPACT_ATOMS: atom_id res chain seq x y z
N GLN A 1 -25.72 7.84 5.08
CA GLN A 1 -25.16 6.48 5.06
C GLN A 1 -24.33 6.25 6.31
N ARG A 2 -24.11 5.00 6.73
CA ARG A 2 -23.31 4.63 7.91
C ARG A 2 -22.04 3.91 7.48
N LEU A 3 -20.90 4.25 8.09
CA LEU A 3 -19.60 3.64 7.81
C LEU A 3 -19.45 2.30 8.56
N ASP A 4 -18.96 1.26 7.89
CA ASP A 4 -18.40 0.05 8.50
C ASP A 4 -16.87 0.12 8.44
N ALA A 5 -16.22 0.37 9.58
CA ALA A 5 -14.77 0.52 9.65
C ALA A 5 -14.01 -0.74 9.19
N ARG A 6 -14.58 -1.94 9.38
CA ARG A 6 -13.93 -3.22 9.02
C ARG A 6 -13.68 -3.37 7.52
N ARG A 7 -14.36 -2.55 6.70
CA ARG A 7 -14.24 -2.51 5.24
C ARG A 7 -13.59 -1.20 4.75
N CYS A 8 -13.30 -0.26 5.65
CA CYS A 8 -12.69 1.02 5.30
C CYS A 8 -11.19 0.85 5.07
N ILE A 9 -10.68 1.26 3.90
CA ILE A 9 -9.25 1.14 3.56
C ILE A 9 -8.37 1.91 4.57
N ALA A 10 -8.79 3.11 4.99
CA ALA A 10 -8.05 3.88 5.99
C ALA A 10 -7.93 3.12 7.31
N TYR A 11 -9.02 2.51 7.80
CA TYR A 11 -8.96 1.67 9.01
C TYR A 11 -8.05 0.45 8.81
N LEU A 12 -8.20 -0.26 7.69
CA LEU A 12 -7.41 -1.46 7.39
C LEU A 12 -5.91 -1.17 7.31
N THR A 13 -5.52 0.00 6.80
CA THR A 13 -4.11 0.36 6.61
C THR A 13 -3.48 1.05 7.82
N ILE A 14 -4.28 1.76 8.65
CA ILE A 14 -3.77 2.53 9.80
C ILE A 14 -3.95 1.77 11.12
N GLU A 15 -5.17 1.33 11.42
CA GLU A 15 -5.54 0.86 12.76
C GLU A 15 -5.52 -0.66 12.89
N HIS A 16 -6.00 -1.37 11.87
CA HIS A 16 -6.11 -2.83 11.90
C HIS A 16 -4.73 -3.45 12.04
N LYS A 17 -4.52 -4.27 13.08
CA LYS A 17 -3.23 -4.92 13.37
C LYS A 17 -3.14 -6.36 12.87
N GLY A 18 -4.27 -6.94 12.44
CA GLY A 18 -4.34 -8.31 11.95
C GLY A 18 -4.17 -8.45 10.45
N ALA A 19 -4.51 -9.65 9.95
CA ALA A 19 -4.55 -9.93 8.53
C ALA A 19 -5.68 -9.15 7.84
N ILE A 20 -5.38 -8.54 6.70
CA ILE A 20 -6.41 -7.94 5.86
C ILE A 20 -7.14 -9.12 5.18
N PRO A 21 -8.49 -9.20 5.26
CA PRO A 21 -9.24 -10.27 4.60
C PRO A 21 -8.88 -10.38 3.12
N GLU A 22 -8.69 -11.61 2.61
CA GLU A 22 -8.18 -11.83 1.25
C GLU A 22 -9.06 -11.21 0.17
N GLU A 23 -10.37 -11.21 0.36
CA GLU A 23 -11.35 -10.62 -0.54
C GLU A 23 -11.24 -9.08 -0.61
N LEU A 24 -10.67 -8.45 0.41
CA LEU A 24 -10.46 -7.00 0.43
C LEU A 24 -9.10 -6.60 -0.15
N ARG A 25 -8.08 -7.46 -0.11
CA ARG A 25 -6.71 -7.15 -0.57
C ARG A 25 -6.67 -6.57 -2.00
N PRO A 26 -7.39 -7.11 -3.01
CA PRO A 26 -7.43 -6.51 -4.35
C PRO A 26 -8.01 -5.10 -4.39
N LEU A 27 -8.94 -4.77 -3.49
CA LEU A 27 -9.65 -3.48 -3.47
C LEU A 27 -8.81 -2.34 -2.90
N LEU A 28 -7.72 -2.65 -2.18
CA LEU A 28 -6.83 -1.62 -1.62
C LEU A 28 -6.01 -0.90 -2.71
N GLY A 29 -5.80 -1.53 -3.87
CA GLY A 29 -4.91 -1.00 -4.90
C GLY A 29 -3.50 -0.80 -4.37
N ASN A 30 -2.94 0.40 -4.55
CA ASN A 30 -1.63 0.83 -4.06
C ASN A 30 -1.68 1.63 -2.73
N ARG A 31 -2.83 1.69 -2.04
CA ARG A 31 -2.98 2.48 -0.80
C ARG A 31 -2.26 1.79 0.36
N VAL A 32 -1.07 2.30 0.71
CA VAL A 32 -0.23 1.75 1.79
C VAL A 32 -0.52 2.36 3.16
N PHE A 33 -1.11 3.56 3.20
CA PHE A 33 -1.48 4.25 4.45
C PHE A 33 -2.62 5.24 4.18
N GLY A 34 -3.79 5.02 4.79
CA GLY A 34 -4.95 5.88 4.61
C GLY A 34 -5.70 5.64 3.29
N CYS A 35 -6.75 6.44 3.07
CA CYS A 35 -7.54 6.46 1.85
C CYS A 35 -8.37 7.76 1.80
N ASP A 36 -8.27 8.47 0.68
CA ASP A 36 -8.97 9.74 0.48
C ASP A 36 -10.13 9.62 -0.53
N ASP A 37 -10.50 8.42 -0.96
CA ASP A 37 -11.51 8.24 -2.02
C ASP A 37 -12.85 8.92 -1.68
N CYS A 38 -13.29 8.82 -0.42
CA CYS A 38 -14.53 9.48 0.02
C CYS A 38 -14.41 11.02 0.03
N GLN A 39 -13.20 11.54 0.24
CA GLN A 39 -12.88 12.95 0.17
C GLN A 39 -12.79 13.42 -1.28
N LEU A 40 -12.17 12.63 -2.18
CA LEU A 40 -12.00 12.96 -3.58
C LEU A 40 -13.33 13.05 -4.34
N VAL A 41 -14.30 12.20 -4.00
CA VAL A 41 -15.65 12.26 -4.61
C VAL A 41 -16.57 13.29 -3.95
N CYS A 42 -16.15 13.90 -2.83
CA CYS A 42 -16.98 14.85 -2.11
C CYS A 42 -17.12 16.16 -2.91
N PRO A 43 -18.34 16.62 -3.24
CA PRO A 43 -18.54 17.83 -4.03
C PRO A 43 -18.05 19.10 -3.33
N TRP A 44 -17.90 19.07 -2.00
CA TRP A 44 -17.38 20.20 -1.22
C TRP A 44 -15.85 20.31 -1.29
N ASN A 45 -15.13 19.21 -1.53
CA ASN A 45 -13.67 19.24 -1.56
C ASN A 45 -13.10 19.98 -2.77
N ARG A 46 -13.90 20.24 -3.81
CA ARG A 46 -13.50 21.12 -4.93
C ARG A 46 -13.20 22.55 -4.49
N TYR A 47 -13.68 22.96 -3.30
CA TYR A 47 -13.43 24.28 -2.73
C TYR A 47 -12.24 24.31 -1.77
N ALA A 48 -11.63 23.16 -1.48
CA ALA A 48 -10.45 23.07 -0.63
C ALA A 48 -9.24 23.74 -1.29
N ARG A 49 -8.34 24.31 -0.48
CA ARG A 49 -7.08 24.91 -0.92
C ARG A 49 -5.92 24.11 -0.33
N VAL A 50 -4.88 23.89 -1.14
CA VAL A 50 -3.64 23.28 -0.67
C VAL A 50 -3.02 24.17 0.40
N SER A 51 -2.62 23.58 1.51
CA SER A 51 -1.96 24.30 2.59
C SER A 51 -0.62 24.89 2.13
N THR A 52 -0.32 26.11 2.58
CA THR A 52 0.98 26.75 2.36
C THR A 52 1.93 26.56 3.55
N LEU A 53 1.47 25.92 4.63
CA LEU A 53 2.29 25.67 5.81
C LEU A 53 3.29 24.52 5.51
N PRO A 54 4.60 24.74 5.73
CA PRO A 54 5.65 23.75 5.42
C PRO A 54 5.46 22.40 6.10
N ASP A 55 4.86 22.37 7.29
CA ASP A 55 4.67 21.15 8.10
C ASP A 55 3.79 20.09 7.40
N PHE A 56 2.97 20.50 6.43
CA PHE A 56 2.11 19.64 5.62
C PHE A 56 2.71 19.26 4.26
N ALA A 57 3.93 19.72 3.93
CA ALA A 57 4.61 19.26 2.74
C ALA A 57 4.99 17.76 2.87
N PRO A 58 4.99 16.99 1.76
CA PRO A 58 5.51 15.63 1.75
C PRO A 58 6.94 15.59 2.30
N ARG A 59 7.21 14.58 3.14
CA ARG A 59 8.52 14.38 3.76
C ARG A 59 9.22 13.19 3.14
N HIS A 60 10.55 13.24 3.09
CA HIS A 60 11.41 12.13 2.68
C HIS A 60 11.12 11.56 1.28
N GLY A 61 10.52 12.35 0.38
CA GLY A 61 10.21 11.95 -0.99
C GLY A 61 9.19 10.82 -1.12
N LEU A 62 8.35 10.61 -0.09
CA LEU A 62 7.37 9.53 -0.06
C LEU A 62 6.29 9.63 -1.14
N ASP A 63 6.08 10.83 -1.69
CA ASP A 63 5.18 11.12 -2.80
C ASP A 63 5.70 10.64 -4.16
N ALA A 64 7.00 10.34 -4.27
CA ALA A 64 7.64 9.84 -5.50
C ALA A 64 8.32 8.47 -5.32
N ALA A 65 8.28 7.88 -4.12
CA ALA A 65 8.99 6.65 -3.79
C ALA A 65 8.38 5.41 -4.47
N LEU A 66 9.24 4.49 -4.90
CA LEU A 66 8.78 3.23 -5.49
C LEU A 66 8.41 2.22 -4.39
N LEU A 67 7.33 1.46 -4.60
CA LEU A 67 6.87 0.45 -3.63
C LEU A 67 7.95 -0.57 -3.29
N CYS A 68 8.76 -1.00 -4.27
CA CYS A 68 9.87 -1.93 -4.05
C CYS A 68 10.94 -1.33 -3.13
N GLU A 69 11.29 -0.05 -3.30
CA GLU A 69 12.26 0.65 -2.46
C GLU A 69 11.75 0.78 -1.02
N LEU A 70 10.49 1.17 -0.86
CA LEU A 70 9.83 1.29 0.44
C LEU A 70 9.74 -0.07 1.17
N PHE A 71 9.52 -1.15 0.41
CA PHE A 71 9.49 -2.51 0.94
C PHE A 71 10.88 -3.05 1.31
N ALA A 72 11.95 -2.45 0.79
CA ALA A 72 13.32 -2.81 1.14
C ALA A 72 13.80 -2.16 2.45
N TRP A 73 13.10 -1.16 2.99
CA TRP A 73 13.50 -0.52 4.26
C TRP A 73 13.48 -1.50 5.42
N ASP A 74 14.57 -1.56 6.17
CA ASP A 74 14.61 -2.23 7.46
C ASP A 74 13.88 -1.39 8.54
N GLU A 75 13.72 -1.96 9.74
CA GLU A 75 13.00 -1.28 10.83
C GLU A 75 13.72 0.00 11.29
N THR A 76 15.05 -0.01 11.29
CA THR A 76 15.89 1.13 11.65
C THR A 76 15.65 2.29 10.68
N THR A 77 15.71 2.02 9.37
CA THR A 77 15.46 2.99 8.30
C THR A 77 14.02 3.49 8.37
N TRP A 78 13.06 2.59 8.52
CA TRP A 78 11.65 2.94 8.65
C TRP A 78 11.42 3.86 9.86
N SER A 79 12.01 3.55 11.01
CA SER A 79 11.90 4.37 12.21
C SER A 79 12.48 5.76 11.93
N ALA A 80 13.75 5.86 11.52
CA ALA A 80 14.39 7.14 11.27
C ALA A 80 13.61 8.01 10.25
N ARG A 81 13.10 7.42 9.17
CA ARG A 81 12.37 8.14 8.12
C ARG A 81 10.91 8.45 8.43
N THR A 82 10.34 7.90 9.50
CA THR A 82 8.93 8.12 9.87
C THR A 82 8.77 8.82 11.22
N GLU A 83 9.87 9.28 11.82
CA GLU A 83 9.84 10.05 13.06
C GLU A 83 8.93 11.28 12.95
N GLY A 84 8.07 11.47 13.95
CA GLY A 84 7.08 12.55 13.96
C GLY A 84 5.97 12.46 12.91
N MET A 85 5.82 11.33 12.20
CA MET A 85 4.78 11.13 11.19
C MET A 85 3.64 10.25 11.68
N ALA A 86 2.42 10.53 11.22
CA ALA A 86 1.24 9.71 11.48
C ALA A 86 1.39 8.25 11.00
N LEU A 87 2.28 8.00 10.03
CA LEU A 87 2.60 6.68 9.50
C LEU A 87 2.99 5.67 10.59
N ARG A 88 3.60 6.14 11.70
CA ARG A 88 3.96 5.29 12.85
C ARG A 88 2.77 4.62 13.51
N ARG A 89 1.56 5.14 13.32
CA ARG A 89 0.34 4.50 13.82
C ARG A 89 0.13 3.12 13.22
N ALA A 90 0.55 2.88 11.97
CA ALA A 90 0.48 1.55 11.36
C ALA A 90 1.47 0.57 12.00
N GLY A 91 2.65 1.05 12.40
CA GLY A 91 3.79 0.25 12.84
C GLY A 91 4.54 -0.41 11.68
N TYR A 92 5.79 -0.84 11.91
CA TYR A 92 6.63 -1.41 10.84
C TYR A 92 6.06 -2.71 10.25
N THR A 93 5.49 -3.60 11.09
CA THR A 93 4.80 -4.79 10.58
C THR A 93 3.58 -4.43 9.71
N GLY A 94 2.79 -3.44 10.12
CA GLY A 94 1.64 -2.95 9.34
C GLY A 94 2.07 -2.32 8.02
N TRP A 95 3.18 -1.57 8.03
CA TRP A 95 3.82 -1.01 6.84
C TRP A 95 4.19 -2.09 5.82
N LEU A 96 4.94 -3.12 6.25
CA LEU A 96 5.31 -4.23 5.38
C LEU A 96 4.09 -5.00 4.87
N ARG A 97 3.10 -5.26 5.74
CA ARG A 97 1.85 -5.91 5.36
C ARG A 97 1.13 -5.14 4.24
N ASN A 98 0.99 -3.83 4.40
CA ASN A 98 0.29 -2.99 3.43
C ASN A 98 1.06 -2.91 2.10
N LEU A 99 2.38 -2.77 2.15
CA LEU A 99 3.23 -2.78 0.97
C LEU A 99 3.18 -4.11 0.22
N ALA A 100 3.15 -5.25 0.92
CA ALA A 100 2.99 -6.55 0.28
C ALA A 100 1.67 -6.61 -0.51
N VAL A 101 0.56 -6.11 0.07
CA VAL A 101 -0.73 -6.02 -0.65
C VAL A 101 -0.62 -5.13 -1.88
N ALA A 102 -0.04 -3.93 -1.74
CA ALA A 102 0.15 -3.00 -2.86
C ALA A 102 1.00 -3.60 -3.99
N LEU A 103 2.11 -4.28 -3.65
CA LEU A 103 2.96 -5.01 -4.60
C LEU A 103 2.22 -6.18 -5.27
N GLY A 104 1.36 -6.89 -4.54
CA GLY A 104 0.51 -7.94 -5.10
C GLY A 104 -0.55 -7.42 -6.10
N ASN A 105 -0.97 -6.16 -5.94
CA ASN A 105 -1.92 -5.48 -6.83
C ASN A 105 -1.25 -4.76 -8.01
N ALA A 106 0.05 -4.46 -7.91
CA ALA A 106 0.82 -3.86 -9.00
C ALA A 106 0.91 -4.80 -10.21
N PRO A 107 1.17 -4.27 -11.43
CA PRO A 107 1.44 -5.09 -12.60
C PRO A 107 2.52 -6.14 -12.36
N ALA A 108 2.41 -7.27 -13.06
CA ALA A 108 3.36 -8.36 -12.91
C ALA A 108 4.78 -7.94 -13.33
N SER A 109 5.76 -8.01 -12.42
CA SER A 109 7.15 -7.67 -12.73
C SER A 109 8.14 -8.58 -12.02
N ALA A 110 9.33 -8.77 -12.62
CA ALA A 110 10.40 -9.55 -12.01
C ALA A 110 10.93 -8.86 -10.74
N GLU A 111 11.03 -7.54 -10.76
CA GLU A 111 11.46 -6.71 -9.63
C GLU A 111 10.54 -6.86 -8.43
N THR A 112 9.22 -6.75 -8.62
CA THR A 112 8.23 -6.94 -7.56
C THR A 112 8.30 -8.33 -6.96
N ARG A 113 8.44 -9.37 -7.79
CA ARG A 113 8.61 -10.75 -7.29
C ARG A 113 9.90 -10.93 -6.49
N ALA A 114 11.00 -10.31 -6.92
CA ALA A 114 12.27 -10.33 -6.19
C ALA A 114 12.14 -9.63 -4.83
N ALA A 115 11.55 -8.43 -4.80
CA ALA A 115 11.31 -7.68 -3.57
C ALA A 115 10.45 -8.46 -2.57
N LEU A 116 9.33 -9.05 -3.04
CA LEU A 116 8.49 -9.93 -2.22
C LEU A 116 9.26 -11.17 -1.75
N GLY A 117 10.03 -11.81 -2.64
CA GLY A 117 10.82 -13.00 -2.33
C GLY A 117 11.85 -12.77 -1.22
N ALA A 118 12.46 -11.58 -1.15
CA ALA A 118 13.41 -11.21 -0.11
C ALA A 118 12.82 -11.26 1.32
N ARG A 119 11.48 -11.20 1.45
CA ARG A 119 10.77 -11.28 2.74
C ARG A 119 9.86 -12.50 2.89
N ALA A 120 9.97 -13.50 2.01
CA ALA A 120 9.13 -14.69 2.06
C ALA A 120 9.27 -15.47 3.39
N GLN A 121 10.44 -15.41 4.03
CA GLN A 121 10.75 -16.06 5.31
C GLN A 121 10.86 -15.08 6.48
N HIS A 122 10.22 -13.91 6.39
CA HIS A 122 10.24 -12.90 7.46
C HIS A 122 9.81 -13.50 8.82
N GLU A 123 10.40 -13.10 9.94
CA GLU A 123 10.11 -13.69 11.27
C GLU A 123 8.63 -13.55 11.70
N ASN A 124 8.00 -12.44 11.30
CA ASN A 124 6.60 -12.16 11.59
C ASN A 124 5.65 -12.91 10.64
N ALA A 125 4.76 -13.74 11.20
CA ALA A 125 3.80 -14.56 10.44
C ALA A 125 2.84 -13.74 9.57
N LEU A 126 2.39 -12.57 10.05
CA LEU A 126 1.50 -11.69 9.32
C LEU A 126 2.14 -11.20 8.01
N VAL A 127 3.42 -10.83 8.06
CA VAL A 127 4.18 -10.40 6.88
C VAL A 127 4.32 -11.56 5.90
N ARG A 128 4.72 -12.76 6.36
CA ARG A 128 4.85 -13.94 5.49
C ARG A 128 3.55 -14.27 4.77
N GLU A 129 2.42 -14.23 5.47
CA GLU A 129 1.10 -14.50 4.88
C GLU A 129 0.78 -13.54 3.73
N HIS A 130 1.01 -12.23 3.92
CA HIS A 130 0.69 -11.23 2.90
C HIS A 130 1.69 -11.27 1.74
N VAL A 131 2.96 -11.59 2.01
CA VAL A 131 3.97 -11.82 0.97
C VAL A 131 3.62 -13.04 0.12
N ALA A 132 3.22 -14.15 0.73
CA ALA A 132 2.81 -15.36 0.01
C ALA A 132 1.60 -15.08 -0.90
N TRP A 133 0.60 -14.38 -0.38
CA TRP A 133 -0.55 -13.94 -1.17
C TRP A 133 -0.13 -13.04 -2.35
N ALA A 134 0.77 -12.08 -2.11
CA ALA A 134 1.23 -11.13 -3.12
C ALA A 134 2.03 -11.82 -4.24
N LEU A 135 2.88 -12.80 -3.90
CA LEU A 135 3.60 -13.62 -4.87
C LEU A 135 2.61 -14.42 -5.74
N ALA A 136 1.60 -15.04 -5.14
CA ALA A 136 0.56 -15.74 -5.89
C ALA A 136 -0.25 -14.79 -6.79
N ALA A 137 -0.53 -13.56 -6.34
CA ALA A 137 -1.20 -12.54 -7.13
C ALA A 137 -0.35 -12.13 -8.36
N GLN A 138 0.94 -11.88 -8.16
CA GLN A 138 1.90 -11.58 -9.23
C GLN A 138 1.99 -12.70 -10.27
N GLN A 139 1.99 -13.98 -9.84
CA GLN A 139 1.95 -15.13 -10.75
C GLN A 139 0.67 -15.18 -11.58
N ARG A 140 -0.51 -14.99 -10.94
CA ARG A 140 -1.80 -14.93 -11.65
C ARG A 140 -1.85 -13.80 -12.67
N GLN A 141 -1.29 -12.64 -12.34
CA GLN A 141 -1.22 -11.51 -13.26
C GLN A 141 -0.28 -11.78 -14.44
N ALA A 142 0.88 -12.38 -14.20
CA ALA A 142 1.81 -12.76 -15.26
C ALA A 142 1.15 -13.74 -16.25
N ALA A 143 0.38 -14.71 -15.75
CA ALA A 143 -0.37 -15.67 -16.57
C ALA A 143 -1.53 -15.03 -17.35
N ARG A 144 -2.06 -13.88 -16.90
CA ARG A 144 -3.08 -13.11 -17.64
C ARG A 144 -2.46 -12.20 -18.69
N GLY A 145 -1.29 -11.61 -18.40
CA GLY A 145 -0.57 -10.71 -19.29
C GLY A 145 0.01 -11.39 -20.54
N THR A 146 0.24 -12.70 -20.49
CA THR A 146 0.62 -13.50 -21.68
C THR A 146 -0.56 -13.79 -22.63
N GLY A 147 -1.80 -13.43 -22.27
CA GLY A 147 -3.01 -13.74 -23.03
C GLY A 147 -3.82 -12.54 -23.55
N GLN A 148 -3.49 -11.29 -23.22
CA GLN A 148 -4.25 -10.11 -23.65
C GLN A 148 -3.35 -8.90 -23.94
N GLY A 149 -3.09 -8.65 -25.24
CA GLY A 149 -2.78 -7.31 -25.70
C GLY A 149 -4.07 -6.49 -25.74
N SER A 150 -4.24 -5.54 -24.81
CA SER A 150 -5.26 -4.49 -24.90
C SER A 150 -5.09 -3.45 -23.78
N ASN A 151 -4.43 -2.35 -24.14
CA ASN A 151 -4.63 -0.96 -23.71
C ASN A 151 -5.49 -0.72 -22.45
N ARG A 152 -4.86 -0.29 -21.35
CA ARG A 152 -5.48 0.46 -20.24
C ARG A 152 -4.47 1.45 -19.64
N ASP A 153 -4.31 2.58 -20.30
CA ASP A 153 -3.86 3.81 -19.66
C ASP A 153 -4.92 4.23 -18.63
N ALA A 154 -4.62 4.06 -17.35
CA ALA A 154 -5.31 4.73 -16.26
C ALA A 154 -4.24 5.49 -15.46
N PRO A 155 -4.35 6.82 -15.32
CA PRO A 155 -3.37 7.59 -14.58
C PRO A 155 -3.39 7.23 -13.10
N VAL A 156 -2.22 7.32 -12.48
CA VAL A 156 -2.03 7.31 -11.03
C VAL A 156 -2.86 8.48 -10.47
N VAL A 157 -3.80 8.16 -9.57
CA VAL A 157 -4.47 9.15 -8.71
C VAL A 157 -3.66 9.29 -7.43
#